data_AF-A0A940NXE3-F1
#
_entry.id   AF-A0A940NXE3-F1
#
_cell.length_a   1.000
_cell.length_b   1.000
_cell.length_c   1.000
_cell.angle_alpha   90.00
_cell.angle_beta   90.00
_cell.angle_gamma   90.00
#
_symmetry.space_group_name_H-M   'P 1'
#
loop_
_entity.id
_entity.type
_entity.pdbx_description
1 polymer ?
#
loop_
_entity_poly.entity_id
_entity_poly.type
_entity_poly.pdbx_seq_one_letter_code
_entity_poly.pdbx_strand_id
1 'polypeptide(L)'
;MEYQPFQASMLALGQAPSVIRETFEYGLRRSKEIGRENVFDFSLGNPSVPAPESVHTSIRRLMDEVDSVQLHGYTSAIGAEGTRQAIADRINAQFATKISAS
;
A
#
# COMPACT_ATOMS: atom_id res chain seq x y z
N MET A 1 -17.81 24.64 -26.12
CA MET A 1 -16.93 24.08 -25.09
C MET A 1 -15.88 23.27 -25.83
N GLU A 2 -14.63 23.72 -25.85
CA GLU A 2 -13.56 23.10 -26.64
C GLU A 2 -13.02 21.88 -25.88
N TYR A 3 -12.97 20.72 -26.53
CA TYR A 3 -12.42 19.50 -25.94
C TYR A 3 -10.91 19.68 -25.79
N GLN A 4 -10.44 19.80 -24.55
CA GLN A 4 -9.02 19.72 -24.24
C GLN A 4 -8.64 18.24 -24.16
N PRO A 5 -7.81 17.71 -25.07
CA PRO A 5 -7.36 16.34 -24.98
C PRO A 5 -6.57 16.13 -23.68
N PHE A 6 -6.63 14.92 -23.13
CA PHE A 6 -5.78 14.52 -22.00
C PHE A 6 -4.33 14.94 -22.27
N GLN A 7 -3.68 15.51 -21.26
CA GLN A 7 -2.27 15.90 -21.35
C GLN A 7 -1.45 14.71 -21.85
N ALA A 8 -0.75 14.86 -22.98
CA ALA A 8 -0.13 13.75 -23.71
C ALA A 8 0.81 12.90 -22.83
N SER A 9 1.50 13.54 -21.87
CA SER A 9 2.34 12.84 -20.89
C SER A 9 1.53 11.94 -19.95
N MET A 10 0.36 12.36 -19.50
CA MET A 10 -0.51 11.56 -18.63
C MET A 10 -1.11 10.37 -19.38
N LEU A 11 -1.52 10.58 -20.63
CA LEU A 11 -1.99 9.50 -21.49
C LEU A 11 -0.89 8.46 -21.71
N ALA A 12 0.32 8.90 -22.04
CA ALA A 12 1.47 8.02 -22.24
C ALA A 12 1.80 7.21 -20.98
N LEU A 13 1.80 7.82 -19.79
CA LEU A 13 2.05 7.12 -18.52
C LEU A 13 0.96 6.09 -18.19
N GLY A 14 -0.31 6.39 -18.49
CA GLY A 14 -1.42 5.46 -18.27
C GLY A 14 -1.47 4.29 -19.26
N GLN A 15 -0.97 4.49 -20.48
CA GLN A 15 -0.91 3.47 -21.53
C GLN A 15 0.38 2.66 -21.52
N ALA A 16 1.44 3.13 -20.84
CA ALA A 16 2.73 2.45 -20.81
C ALA A 16 2.60 1.05 -20.19
N PRO A 17 2.99 -0.02 -20.91
CA PRO A 17 2.93 -1.37 -20.37
C PRO A 17 3.94 -1.57 -19.24
N SER A 18 3.60 -2.44 -18.30
CA SER A 18 4.52 -2.90 -17.26
C SER A 18 5.00 -4.31 -17.60
N VAL A 19 6.28 -4.43 -17.93
CA VAL A 19 6.93 -5.73 -18.22
C VAL A 19 6.73 -6.74 -17.08
N ILE A 20 6.77 -6.27 -15.82
CA ILE A 20 6.50 -7.11 -14.64
C ILE A 20 5.07 -7.66 -14.68
N ARG A 21 4.06 -6.81 -14.95
CA ARG A 21 2.65 -7.24 -15.02
C ARG A 21 2.41 -8.20 -16.20
N GLU A 22 3.00 -7.92 -17.37
CA GLU A 22 2.88 -8.82 -18.52
C GLU A 22 3.49 -10.20 -18.24
N THR A 23 4.62 -10.24 -17.52
CA THR A 23 5.27 -11.48 -17.10
C THR A 23 4.42 -12.26 -16.11
N PHE A 24 3.82 -11.57 -15.12
CA PHE A 24 2.86 -12.17 -14.18
C PHE A 24 1.65 -12.77 -14.92
N GLU A 25 1.03 -12.02 -15.84
CA GLU A 25 -0.11 -12.51 -16.64
C GLU A 25 0.28 -13.69 -17.55
N TYR A 26 1.49 -13.69 -18.11
CA TYR A 26 2.03 -14.86 -18.81
C TYR A 26 2.15 -16.07 -17.89
N GLY A 27 2.68 -15.89 -16.68
CA GLY A 27 2.75 -16.93 -15.65
C GLY A 27 1.37 -17.49 -15.29
N LEU A 28 0.36 -16.64 -15.16
CA LEU A 28 -1.03 -17.06 -14.94
C LEU A 28 -1.58 -17.88 -16.11
N ARG A 29 -1.34 -17.46 -17.37
CA ARG A 29 -1.75 -18.23 -18.55
C ARG A 29 -1.07 -19.60 -18.58
N ARG A 30 0.24 -19.65 -18.36
CA ARG A 30 0.99 -20.92 -18.31
C ARG A 30 0.52 -21.82 -17.18
N SER A 31 0.18 -21.27 -16.01
CA SER A 31 -0.34 -22.06 -14.88
C SER A 31 -1.64 -22.79 -15.24
N LYS A 32 -2.48 -22.24 -16.13
CA LYS A 32 -3.69 -22.90 -16.64
C LYS A 32 -3.38 -24.05 -17.61
N GLU A 33 -2.25 -23.99 -18.31
CA GLU A 33 -1.85 -24.97 -19.32
C GLU A 33 -1.04 -26.13 -18.73
N ILE A 34 -0.17 -25.85 -17.76
CA ILE A 34 0.80 -26.82 -17.23
C ILE A 34 0.72 -27.03 -15.72
N GLY A 35 -0.26 -26.45 -15.03
CA GLY A 35 -0.34 -26.48 -13.57
C GLY A 35 0.52 -25.41 -12.89
N ARG A 36 0.05 -24.90 -11.75
CA ARG A 36 0.71 -23.80 -11.02
C ARG A 36 2.04 -24.22 -10.40
N GLU A 37 2.16 -25.48 -10.05
CA GLU A 37 3.34 -26.13 -9.50
C GLU A 37 4.51 -26.21 -10.49
N ASN A 38 4.22 -26.12 -11.80
CA ASN A 38 5.23 -26.13 -12.87
C ASN A 38 5.60 -24.72 -13.37
N VAL A 39 5.09 -23.67 -12.70
CA VAL A 39 5.36 -22.26 -13.03
C VAL A 39 6.10 -21.58 -11.88
N PHE A 40 7.36 -21.23 -12.13
CA PHE A 40 8.23 -20.52 -11.18
C PHE A 40 8.16 -19.02 -11.42
N ASP A 41 7.09 -18.40 -10.93
CA ASP A 41 6.86 -16.96 -11.08
C ASP A 41 7.55 -16.16 -9.96
N PHE A 42 8.60 -15.41 -10.33
CA PHE A 42 9.33 -14.48 -9.47
C PHE A 42 9.18 -13.01 -9.92
N SER A 43 8.15 -12.72 -10.73
CA SER A 43 7.98 -11.41 -11.36
C SER A 43 7.41 -10.35 -10.41
N LEU A 44 6.38 -10.69 -9.63
CA LEU A 44 5.60 -9.74 -8.84
C LEU A 44 6.07 -9.70 -7.37
N GLY A 45 6.51 -8.53 -6.91
CA GLY A 45 7.00 -8.29 -5.54
C GLY A 45 5.92 -8.01 -4.49
N ASN A 46 4.74 -8.64 -4.59
CA ASN A 46 3.68 -8.45 -3.59
C ASN A 46 4.08 -9.12 -2.26
N PRO A 47 3.84 -8.49 -1.09
CA PRO A 47 4.02 -9.16 0.20
C PRO A 47 3.20 -10.45 0.28
N SER A 48 3.84 -11.56 0.68
CA SER A 48 3.23 -12.89 0.72
C SER A 48 3.05 -13.45 2.14
N VAL A 49 3.68 -12.83 3.14
CA VAL A 49 3.52 -13.20 4.55
C VAL A 49 2.31 -12.45 5.11
N PRO A 50 1.39 -13.12 5.82
CA PRO A 50 0.24 -12.46 6.42
C PRO A 50 0.68 -11.37 7.40
N ALA A 51 -0.14 -10.32 7.54
CA ALA A 51 0.10 -9.30 8.53
C ALA A 51 0.11 -9.90 9.95
N PRO A 52 0.89 -9.36 10.90
CA PRO A 52 0.83 -9.77 12.30
C PRO A 52 -0.58 -9.61 12.88
N GLU A 53 -1.01 -10.51 13.78
CA GLU A 53 -2.34 -10.48 14.41
C GLU A 53 -2.67 -9.15 15.10
N SER A 54 -1.64 -8.43 15.57
CA SER A 54 -1.78 -7.11 16.16
C SER A 54 -2.42 -6.08 15.22
N VAL A 55 -2.25 -6.22 13.90
CA VAL A 55 -2.90 -5.36 12.90
C VAL A 55 -4.40 -5.61 12.90
N HIS A 56 -4.82 -6.88 12.79
CA HIS A 56 -6.24 -7.25 12.79
C HIS A 56 -6.93 -6.83 14.10
N THR A 57 -6.31 -7.15 15.24
CA THR A 57 -6.83 -6.79 16.56
C THR A 57 -6.97 -5.26 16.74
N SER A 58 -5.97 -4.48 16.29
CA SER A 58 -6.02 -3.02 16.39
C SER A 58 -7.15 -2.42 15.54
N ILE A 59 -7.36 -2.93 14.33
CA ILE A 59 -8.45 -2.45 13.45
C ILE A 59 -9.80 -2.72 14.11
N ARG A 60 -10.05 -3.95 14.59
CA ARG A 60 -11.32 -4.28 15.25
C ARG A 60 -11.57 -3.40 16.46
N ARG A 61 -10.56 -3.25 17.32
CA ARG A 61 -10.64 -2.42 18.51
C ARG A 61 -11.03 -0.98 18.17
N LEU A 62 -10.40 -0.38 17.15
CA LEU A 62 -10.75 0.97 16.72
C LEU A 62 -12.18 1.08 16.19
N MET A 63 -12.64 0.08 15.42
CA MET A 63 -14.00 0.03 14.90
C MET A 63 -15.07 -0.11 15.99
N ASP A 64 -14.75 -0.80 17.09
CA ASP A 64 -15.68 -1.09 18.19
C ASP A 64 -15.68 0.02 19.26
N GLU A 65 -14.54 0.67 19.52
CA GLU A 65 -14.34 1.58 20.67
C GLU A 65 -14.33 3.08 20.32
N VAL A 66 -14.03 3.45 19.08
CA VAL A 66 -13.89 4.87 18.69
C VAL A 66 -15.17 5.35 18.02
N ASP A 67 -15.62 6.56 18.38
CA ASP A 67 -16.73 7.21 17.68
C ASP A 67 -16.48 7.24 16.17
N SER A 68 -17.50 6.86 15.40
CA SER A 68 -17.39 6.68 13.95
C SER A 68 -17.00 7.97 13.21
N VAL A 69 -17.55 9.11 13.64
CA VAL A 69 -17.22 10.41 13.03
C VAL A 69 -15.78 10.80 13.35
N GLN A 70 -15.32 10.53 14.58
CA GLN A 70 -13.93 10.74 14.95
C GLN A 70 -12.98 9.81 14.18
N LEU A 71 -13.30 8.52 14.07
CA LEU A 71 -12.44 7.51 13.44
C LEU A 71 -12.26 7.75 11.93
N HIS A 72 -13.33 8.15 11.25
CA HIS A 72 -13.36 8.34 9.80
C HIS A 72 -13.24 9.81 9.37
N GLY A 73 -13.18 10.73 10.33
CA GLY A 73 -13.03 12.16 10.10
C GLY A 73 -11.63 12.53 9.59
N TYR A 74 -11.51 13.76 9.10
CA TYR A 74 -10.23 14.28 8.63
C TYR A 74 -9.21 14.42 9.77
N THR A 75 -7.97 14.04 9.48
CA THR A 75 -6.80 14.48 10.25
C THR A 75 -6.26 15.78 9.68
N SER A 76 -5.27 16.40 10.34
CA SER A 76 -4.50 17.49 9.73
C SER A 76 -3.84 17.03 8.42
N ALA A 77 -3.44 17.98 7.56
CA ALA A 77 -2.81 17.68 6.27
C ALA A 77 -1.52 16.84 6.41
N ILE A 78 -0.79 17.01 7.51
CA ILE A 78 0.41 16.23 7.84
C ILE A 78 0.09 14.94 8.62
N GLY A 79 -1.19 14.57 8.76
CA GLY A 79 -1.68 13.38 9.45
C GLY A 79 -2.09 13.61 10.91
N ALA A 80 -2.38 12.54 11.64
CA ALA A 80 -2.66 12.60 13.08
C ALA A 80 -1.38 12.78 13.90
N GLU A 81 -1.40 13.69 14.87
CA GLU A 81 -0.25 13.98 15.74
C GLU A 81 0.22 12.74 16.52
N GLY A 82 -0.72 12.00 17.14
CA GLY A 82 -0.40 10.78 17.88
C GLY A 82 0.28 9.71 17.01
N THR A 83 -0.08 9.60 15.73
CA THR A 83 0.58 8.69 14.79
C THR A 83 2.01 9.12 14.51
N ARG A 84 2.24 10.41 14.24
CA ARG A 84 3.59 10.94 13.99
C ARG A 84 4.49 10.78 15.23
N GLN A 85 3.97 11.07 16.42
CA GLN A 85 4.71 10.91 17.67
C GLN A 85 5.10 9.46 17.91
N ALA A 86 4.16 8.51 17.77
CA ALA A 86 4.45 7.09 17.94
C ALA A 86 5.53 6.57 16.97
N ILE A 87 5.54 7.07 15.73
CA ILE A 87 6.58 6.74 14.74
C ILE A 87 7.93 7.34 15.14
N ALA A 88 7.97 8.62 15.50
CA ALA A 88 9.21 9.31 15.91
C ALA A 88 9.83 8.62 17.14
N ASP A 89 9.03 8.31 18.15
CA ASP A 89 9.46 7.61 19.37
C ASP A 89 10.06 6.24 19.05
N ARG A 90 9.39 5.46 18.19
CA ARG A 90 9.88 4.14 17.77
C ARG A 90 11.22 4.24 17.04
N ILE A 91 11.36 5.19 16.12
CA ILE A 91 12.61 5.38 15.35
C ILE A 91 13.73 5.81 16.30
N ASN A 92 13.47 6.77 17.19
CA ASN A 92 14.44 7.23 18.19
C ASN A 92 14.88 6.11 19.13
N ALA A 93 13.96 5.26 19.57
CA ALA A 93 14.27 4.09 20.40
C ALA A 93 15.09 3.03 19.64
N GLN A 94 14.78 2.79 18.37
CA GLN A 94 15.44 1.75 17.57
C GLN A 94 16.83 2.16 17.08
N PHE A 95 17.04 3.44 16.79
CA PHE A 95 18.24 3.92 16.11
C PHE A 95 19.00 5.01 16.87
N ALA A 96 18.63 5.31 18.11
CA ALA A 96 19.25 6.35 18.95
C ALA A 96 19.27 7.75 18.28
N THR A 97 18.21 8.08 17.54
CA THR A 97 18.04 9.37 16.86
C THR A 97 17.29 10.40 17.71
N LYS A 98 17.16 11.63 17.19
CA LYS A 98 16.39 12.74 17.80
C LYS A 98 15.40 13.36 16.82
N ILE A 99 14.58 12.51 16.19
CA ILE A 99 13.55 12.91 15.22
C ILE A 99 12.35 13.50 15.96
N SER A 100 11.79 14.60 15.44
CA SER A 100 10.58 15.26 15.92
C SER A 100 9.34 14.75 15.17
N ALA A 101 8.18 14.81 15.83
CA ALA A 101 6.87 14.50 15.25
C ALA A 101 6.22 15.69 14.50
N SER A 102 6.91 16.83 14.46
CA SER A 102 6.52 18.08 13.79
C SER A 102 6.88 18.08 12.31
#